data_AF-A0A0G0ZAZ3-F1
#
_entry.id   AF-A0A0G0ZAZ3-F1
#
_cell.length_a   1.000
_cell.length_b   1.000
_cell.length_c   1.000
_cell.angle_alpha   90.00
_cell.angle_beta   90.00
_cell.angle_gamma   90.00
#
_symmetry.space_group_name_H-M   'P 1'
#
loop_
_entity.id
_entity.type
_entity.pdbx_description
1 polymer ?
#
loop_
_entity_poly.entity_id
_entity_poly.type
_entity_poly.pdbx_seq_one_letter_code
_entity_poly.pdbx_strand_id
1 'polypeptide(L)' 'MNNKKIIIANWKMNPYSSEEALRLVKGIAAVQLPKNIELIIAPPFVYLDQLGRAGGLHRRDFRDDA' A
#
# COMPACT_ATOMS: atom_id res chain seq x y z
N MET A 1 -16.66 14.53 -14.13
CA MET A 1 -15.66 14.33 -13.05
C MET A 1 -15.16 12.90 -13.14
N ASN A 2 -13.85 12.69 -13.23
CA ASN A 2 -13.27 11.35 -13.30
C ASN A 2 -13.14 10.82 -11.86
N ASN A 3 -14.22 10.23 -11.31
CA ASN A 3 -14.26 9.78 -9.92
C ASN A 3 -13.38 8.54 -9.74
N LYS A 4 -12.06 8.75 -9.57
CA LYS A 4 -11.15 7.71 -9.08
C LYS A 4 -11.72 7.14 -7.78
N LYS A 5 -11.87 5.83 -7.73
CA LYS A 5 -12.35 5.10 -6.56
C LYS A 5 -11.14 4.81 -5.68
N ILE A 6 -11.19 5.27 -4.43
CA ILE A 6 -10.13 5.02 -3.46
C ILE A 6 -10.52 3.79 -2.63
N ILE A 7 -9.61 2.84 -2.51
CA ILE A 7 -9.73 1.66 -1.64
C ILE A 7 -8.57 1.71 -0.66
N ILE A 8 -8.88 1.68 0.64
CA ILE A 8 -7.87 1.73 1.70
C ILE A 8 -7.87 0.39 2.44
N ALA A 9 -6.78 -0.37 2.31
CA ALA A 9 -6.54 -1.59 3.06
C ALA A 9 -5.75 -1.26 4.34
N ASN A 10 -6.48 -0.99 5.42
CA ASN A 10 -5.90 -0.82 6.75
C ASN A 10 -5.62 -2.18 7.38
N TRP A 11 -4.35 -2.56 7.49
CA TRP A 11 -3.95 -3.86 8.05
C TRP A 11 -4.08 -3.91 9.58
N LYS A 12 -4.42 -2.78 10.23
CA LYS A 12 -4.48 -2.65 11.69
C LYS A 12 -3.13 -3.03 12.31
N MET A 13 -3.12 -3.98 13.24
CA MET A 13 -1.91 -4.49 13.91
C MET A 13 -1.45 -5.83 13.30
N ASN A 14 -1.61 -5.99 11.99
CA ASN A 14 -1.18 -7.18 11.25
C ASN A 14 -0.33 -6.76 10.04
N PRO A 15 0.50 -7.66 9.49
CA PRO A 15 0.86 -8.99 10.01
C PRO A 15 1.85 -8.94 11.18
N TYR A 16 2.21 -10.10 11.75
CA TYR A 16 3.14 -10.21 12.89
C TYR A 16 4.61 -10.39 12.47
N SER A 17 4.87 -10.59 11.18
CA SER A 17 6.23 -10.79 10.66
C SER A 17 6.49 -9.93 9.42
N SER A 18 7.74 -9.51 9.27
CA SER A 18 8.21 -8.77 8.09
C SER A 18 8.15 -9.62 6.81
N GLU A 19 8.32 -10.94 6.93
CA GLU A 19 8.22 -11.86 5.80
C GLU A 19 6.79 -11.90 5.24
N GLU A 20 5.79 -12.01 6.12
CA GLU A 20 4.38 -11.98 5.73
C GLU A 20 3.98 -10.63 5.13
N ALA A 21 4.43 -9.52 5.73
CA ALA A 21 4.21 -8.16 5.20
C ALA A 21 4.73 -8.04 3.76
N LEU A 22 5.95 -8.53 3.52
CA LEU A 22 6.57 -8.51 2.20
C LEU A 22 5.83 -9.42 1.21
N ARG A 23 5.41 -10.61 1.65
CA ARG A 23 4.62 -11.53 0.83
C ARG A 23 3.31 -10.90 0.38
N LEU A 24 2.59 -10.23 1.28
CA LEU A 24 1.33 -9.54 0.97
C LEU A 24 1.54 -8.43 -0.05
N VAL A 25 2.55 -7.56 0.16
CA VAL A 25 2.86 -6.48 -0.79
C VAL A 25 3.24 -7.00 -2.17
N LYS A 26 4.09 -8.04 -2.25
CA LYS A 26 4.46 -8.65 -3.53
C LYS A 26 3.24 -9.23 -4.26
N GLY A 27 2.32 -9.87 -3.52
CA GLY A 27 1.07 -10.34 -4.07
C GLY A 27 0.20 -9.22 -4.64
N ILE A 28 0.11 -8.10 -3.92
CA ILE A 28 -0.64 -6.91 -4.37
C ILE A 28 0.01 -6.27 -5.60
N ALA A 29 1.33 -6.11 -5.61
CA ALA A 29 2.07 -5.50 -6.74
C ALA A 29 1.98 -6.33 -8.04
N ALA A 30 1.71 -7.64 -7.94
CA ALA A 30 1.48 -8.50 -9.08
C ALA A 30 0.07 -8.37 -9.69
N VAL A 31 -0.86 -7.70 -9.02
CA VAL A 31 -2.25 -7.53 -9.50
C VAL A 31 -2.38 -6.26 -10.33
N GLN A 32 -2.94 -6.38 -11.52
CA GLN A 32 -3.26 -5.22 -12.34
C GLN A 32 -4.61 -4.63 -11.94
N LEU A 33 -4.57 -3.46 -11.29
CA LEU A 33 -5.78 -2.73 -10.88
C LEU A 33 -6.40 -1.96 -12.06
N PRO A 34 -7.74 -1.81 -12.09
CA PRO A 34 -8.40 -0.87 -12.98
C PRO A 34 -7.82 0.55 -12.84
N LYS A 35 -7.65 1.26 -13.96
CA LYS A 35 -7.03 2.62 -13.98
C LYS A 35 -7.79 3.67 -13.15
N ASN A 36 -9.08 3.44 -12.92
CA ASN A 36 -9.93 4.30 -12.11
C ASN A 36 -9.89 3.95 -10.62
N ILE A 37 -9.09 2.97 -10.19
CA ILE A 37 -8.91 2.59 -8.80
C ILE A 37 -7.56 3.09 -8.28
N GLU A 38 -7.60 3.60 -7.07
CA GLU A 38 -6.43 3.94 -6.28
C GLU A 38 -6.45 3.07 -5.01
N LEU A 39 -5.45 2.20 -4.88
CA LEU A 39 -5.30 1.32 -3.73
C LEU A 39 -4.24 1.89 -2.78
N ILE A 40 -4.62 2.11 -1.53
CA ILE A 40 -3.73 2.53 -0.46
C ILE A 40 -3.60 1.37 0.53
N ILE A 41 -2.36 0.97 0.82
CA ILE A 41 -2.06 0.00 1.87
C ILE A 41 -1.59 0.78 3.10
N ALA A 42 -2.26 0.59 4.24
CA ALA A 42 -1.93 1.22 5.51
C ALA A 42 -1.46 0.14 6.51
N PRO A 43 -0.17 -0.24 6.46
CA PRO A 43 0.41 -1.25 7.35
C PRO A 43 0.73 -0.66 8.74
N PRO A 44 1.01 -1.51 9.75
CA PRO A 44 1.66 -1.08 10.98
C PRO A 44 2.93 -0.25 10.74
N PHE A 45 3.18 0.71 11.62
CA PHE A 45 4.28 1.68 11.49
C PHE A 45 5.65 1.04 11.21
N VAL A 46 5.94 -0.08 11.87
CA VAL A 46 7.21 -0.82 11.76
C VAL A 46 7.51 -1.31 10.33
N TYR A 47 6.49 -1.44 9.47
CA TYR A 47 6.66 -1.91 8.10
C TYR A 47 6.70 -0.77 7.07
N LEU A 48 6.43 0.48 7.45
CA LEU A 48 6.31 1.60 6.49
C LEU A 48 7.58 1.80 5.65
N ASP A 49 8.75 1.78 6.26
CA ASP A 49 10.02 1.97 5.54
C ASP A 49 10.36 0.77 4.65
N GLN A 50 10.22 -0.45 5.19
CA GLN A 50 10.50 -1.68 4.46
C GLN A 50 9.60 -1.82 3.23
N LEU A 51 8.30 -1.59 3.38
CA LEU A 51 7.33 -1.76 2.30
C LEU A 51 7.34 -0.57 1.33
N GLY A 52 7.62 0.64 1.81
CA GLY A 52 7.76 1.82 0.94
C GLY A 52 8.94 1.75 -0.03
N ARG A 53 9.94 0.91 0.27
CA ARG A 53 11.08 0.62 -0.62
C ARG A 53 10.89 -0.63 -1.47
N ALA A 54 9.88 -1.45 -1.20
CA ALA A 54 9.59 -2.64 -1.98
C ALA A 54 9.03 -2.22 -3.35
N GLY A 55 9.78 -2.54 -4.41
CA GLY A 55 9.57 -2.02 -5.77
C GLY A 55 8.13 -2.14 -6.29
N GLY A 56 7.62 -1.05 -6.86
CA GLY A 56 6.29 -0.95 -7.47
C GLY A 56 5.28 -0.14 -6.66
N LEU A 57 5.59 0.19 -5.40
CA LEU A 57 4.73 1.04 -4.57
C LEU A 57 5.32 2.45 -4.47
N HIS A 58 4.47 3.47 -4.68
CA HIS A 58 4.80 4.85 -4.37
C HIS A 58 4.47 5.11 -2.90
N ARG A 59 5.49 5.45 -2.10
CA ARG A 59 5.26 5.99 -0.76
C ARG A 59 4.66 7.38 -0.92
N ARG A 60 3.37 7.52 -0.62
CA ARG A 60 2.70 8.83 -0.53
C ARG A 60 2.92 9.39 0.88
N ASP A 61 3.51 10.57 0.97
CA ASP A 61 3.48 11.35 2.19
C ASP A 61 2.24 12.25 2.16
N PHE A 62 1.56 12.43 3.31
CA PHE A 62 0.43 13.35 3.40
C PHE A 62 0.84 14.81 3.17
N ARG A 63 2.15 15.09 3.23
CA ARG A 63 2.73 16.40 2.88
C ARG A 63 2.80 16.64 1.38
N ASP A 64 2.69 15.61 0.55
CA ASP A 64 2.75 15.76 -0.91
C ASP A 64 1.47 16.39 -1.48
N ASP A 65 0.38 16.42 -0.70
CA ASP A 65 -0.93 16.94 -1.09
C ASP A 65 -1.20 18.38 -0.60
N ALA A 66 -0.22 19.05 0.02
CA ALA A 66 -0.32 20.38 0.64
C ALA A 66 0.27 21.52 -0.20
#